data_AF-A0A2P2DBW9-F1
#
_entry.id   AF-A0A2P2DBW9-F1
#
_cell.length_a   1.000
_cell.length_b   1.000
_cell.length_c   1.000
_cell.angle_alpha   90.00
_cell.angle_beta   90.00
_cell.angle_gamma   90.00
#
_symmetry.space_group_name_H-M   'P 1'
#
loop_
_entity.id
_entity.type
_entity.pdbx_description
1 polymer ?
#
loop_
_entity_poly.entity_id
_entity_poly.type
_entity_poly.pdbx_seq_one_letter_code
_entity_poly.pdbx_strand_id
1 'polypeptide(L)'
;MNQLPKEGDLKKALQNQPVAVADSVVLYSSSIRANKHRSRRYKGGTASIYLSNSLGGEQKGTLVHTVGINGGMTFYKSIPLNNQHYLEKDLNEKIPKTVTLFTDEGYNFLWDRPNHRSVNHSKKSNDPRFNLSRERWVTKEGVSSNGAEARNNLLKQSFRSYGFLSCKWGQLALNEISFLGNVRFVPELKNLLSLGDSKNVGFGDYHCSKEG
;
A
#
# COMPACT_ATOMS: atom_id res chain seq x y z
N MET A 1 4.33 11.76 -19.80
CA MET A 1 4.54 12.29 -18.44
C MET A 1 5.96 12.85 -18.39
N ASN A 2 6.13 14.09 -17.95
CA ASN A 2 7.46 14.70 -17.82
C ASN A 2 8.18 14.08 -16.61
N GLN A 3 9.51 14.01 -16.66
CA GLN A 3 10.31 13.56 -15.53
C GLN A 3 10.17 14.56 -14.37
N LEU A 4 10.04 14.04 -13.15
CA LEU A 4 10.05 14.86 -11.95
C LEU A 4 11.43 15.46 -11.73
N PRO A 5 11.52 16.73 -11.26
CA PRO A 5 12.79 17.31 -10.88
C PRO A 5 13.48 16.44 -9.84
N LYS A 6 14.81 16.28 -9.98
CA LYS A 6 15.60 15.39 -9.11
C LYS A 6 15.65 15.89 -7.67
N GLU A 7 15.64 17.20 -7.47
CA GLU A 7 15.71 17.87 -6.17
C GLU A 7 14.73 19.05 -6.13
N GLY A 8 14.30 19.43 -4.92
CA GLY A 8 13.43 20.58 -4.68
C GLY A 8 11.98 20.23 -4.37
N ASP A 9 11.16 21.26 -4.13
CA ASP A 9 9.75 21.09 -3.78
C ASP A 9 8.93 20.56 -4.97
N LEU A 10 8.46 19.31 -4.86
CA LEU A 10 7.71 18.63 -5.93
C LEU A 10 6.24 19.07 -5.96
N LYS A 11 5.72 19.80 -4.96
CA LYS A 11 4.29 20.12 -4.86
C LYS A 11 3.71 20.74 -6.13
N LYS A 12 4.45 21.66 -6.77
CA LYS A 12 4.02 22.30 -8.03
C LYS A 12 4.01 21.31 -9.20
N ALA A 13 5.00 20.42 -9.27
CA ALA A 13 5.10 19.41 -10.32
C ALA A 13 4.07 18.27 -10.16
N LEU A 14 3.62 18.02 -8.93
CA LEU A 14 2.62 17.00 -8.59
C LEU A 14 1.18 17.51 -8.73
N GLN A 15 0.98 18.82 -8.87
CA GLN A 15 -0.35 19.41 -9.00
C GLN A 15 -1.06 18.82 -10.23
N ASN A 16 -2.24 18.23 -10.02
CA ASN A 16 -3.05 17.54 -11.03
C ASN A 16 -2.42 16.29 -11.68
N GLN A 17 -1.32 15.77 -11.14
CA GLN A 17 -0.73 14.50 -11.60
C GLN A 17 -1.19 13.34 -10.71
N PRO A 18 -1.56 12.17 -11.29
CA PRO A 18 -1.83 11.00 -10.49
C PRO A 18 -0.54 10.50 -9.83
N VAL A 19 -0.57 10.38 -8.50
CA VAL A 19 0.53 9.87 -7.70
C VAL A 19 0.20 8.45 -7.27
N ALA A 20 0.98 7.49 -7.75
CA ALA A 20 0.92 6.12 -7.26
C ALA A 20 1.64 6.01 -5.91
N VAL A 21 1.11 5.17 -5.04
CA VAL A 21 1.68 4.81 -3.74
C VAL A 21 1.75 3.30 -3.63
N ALA A 22 2.85 2.78 -3.09
CA ALA A 22 2.97 1.34 -2.84
C ALA A 22 3.61 1.03 -1.50
N ASP A 23 3.10 0.00 -0.84
CA ASP A 23 3.61 -0.52 0.41
C ASP A 23 3.23 -2.01 0.59
N SER A 24 3.96 -2.71 1.46
CA SER A 24 3.72 -4.09 1.83
C SER A 24 3.21 -4.20 3.27
N VAL A 25 2.13 -4.94 3.50
CA VAL A 25 1.55 -5.11 4.83
C VAL A 25 1.26 -6.57 5.15
N VAL A 26 1.54 -6.96 6.39
CA VAL A 26 1.15 -8.26 6.92
C VAL A 26 -0.29 -8.17 7.42
N LEU A 27 -1.17 -8.97 6.81
CA LEU A 27 -2.60 -9.02 7.12
C LEU A 27 -2.89 -10.02 8.25
N TYR A 28 -2.39 -11.25 8.09
CA TYR A 28 -2.35 -12.25 9.15
C TYR A 28 -0.92 -12.67 9.39
N SER A 29 -0.53 -12.77 10.66
CA SER A 29 0.79 -13.26 11.06
C SER A 29 0.68 -14.60 11.78
N SER A 30 1.70 -15.42 11.62
CA SER A 30 1.96 -16.56 12.50
C SER A 30 2.43 -16.02 13.86
N SER A 31 1.53 -16.09 14.84
CA SER A 31 1.83 -15.63 16.20
C SER A 31 3.00 -16.41 16.81
N ILE A 32 3.66 -15.85 17.82
CA ILE A 32 4.72 -16.56 18.57
C ILE A 32 4.16 -17.86 19.17
N ARG A 33 2.89 -17.84 19.61
CA ARG A 33 2.17 -19.02 20.10
C ARG A 33 1.98 -20.07 19.02
N ALA A 34 1.58 -19.67 17.80
CA ALA A 34 1.49 -20.58 16.65
C ALA A 34 2.86 -21.16 16.29
N ASN A 35 3.93 -20.41 16.54
CA ASN A 35 5.31 -20.87 16.38
C ASN A 35 5.88 -21.64 17.59
N LYS A 36 5.07 -21.95 18.63
CA LYS A 36 5.53 -22.59 19.88
C LYS A 36 6.77 -21.92 20.47
N HIS A 37 6.83 -20.58 20.42
CA HIS A 37 7.95 -19.76 20.89
C HIS A 37 9.29 -20.00 20.15
N ARG A 38 9.26 -20.61 18.96
CA ARG A 38 10.46 -20.88 18.16
C ARG A 38 10.86 -19.72 17.27
N SER A 39 12.13 -19.71 16.87
CA SER A 39 12.67 -18.75 15.91
C SER A 39 11.98 -18.88 14.54
N ARG A 40 11.78 -17.74 13.89
CA ARG A 40 11.06 -17.66 12.61
C ARG A 40 11.97 -17.98 11.44
N ARG A 41 11.37 -18.54 10.39
CA ARG A 41 11.99 -18.70 9.06
C ARG A 41 11.96 -17.31 8.39
N TYR A 42 13.09 -16.77 7.94
CA TYR A 42 13.25 -15.42 7.33
C TYR A 42 13.37 -14.23 8.31
N LYS A 43 13.64 -13.03 7.75
CA LYS A 43 13.68 -11.73 8.44
C LYS A 43 12.55 -10.80 7.95
N GLY A 44 12.22 -9.78 8.73
CA GLY A 44 11.23 -8.75 8.36
C GLY A 44 9.78 -9.25 8.27
N GLY A 45 8.96 -8.58 7.46
CA GLY A 45 7.53 -8.91 7.27
C GLY A 45 7.31 -10.34 6.76
N THR A 46 8.17 -10.83 5.88
CA THR A 46 8.16 -12.21 5.36
C THR A 46 8.26 -13.24 6.48
N ALA A 47 9.07 -12.99 7.51
CA ALA A 47 9.23 -13.92 8.63
C ALA A 47 7.94 -14.14 9.42
N SER A 48 7.08 -13.13 9.43
CA SER A 48 5.86 -13.16 10.22
C SER A 48 4.78 -14.05 9.60
N ILE A 49 4.83 -14.35 8.31
CA ILE A 49 3.77 -15.13 7.62
C ILE A 49 4.07 -16.64 7.54
N TYR A 50 5.30 -17.05 7.82
CA TYR A 50 5.71 -18.46 7.82
C TYR A 50 5.90 -19.01 9.22
N LEU A 51 5.56 -20.29 9.39
CA LEU A 51 5.97 -21.05 10.57
C LEU A 51 7.49 -21.28 10.59
N SER A 52 8.02 -21.63 11.77
CA SER A 52 9.40 -22.11 11.89
C SER A 52 9.64 -23.37 11.04
N ASN A 53 10.88 -23.58 10.57
CA ASN A 53 11.25 -24.79 9.81
C ASN A 53 10.91 -26.08 10.57
N SER A 54 11.09 -26.08 11.89
CA SER A 54 10.77 -27.26 12.73
C SER A 54 9.27 -27.57 12.86
N LEU A 55 8.41 -26.68 12.38
CA LEU A 55 6.95 -26.85 12.33
C LEU A 55 6.46 -27.00 10.87
N GLY A 56 7.34 -27.41 9.96
CA GLY A 56 7.04 -27.59 8.53
C GLY A 56 7.27 -26.35 7.68
N GLY A 57 7.48 -25.17 8.30
CA GLY A 57 7.83 -23.96 7.57
C GLY A 57 6.75 -23.44 6.62
N GLU A 58 5.50 -23.86 6.81
CA GLU A 58 4.36 -23.51 5.96
C GLU A 58 3.98 -22.04 6.08
N GLN A 59 3.44 -21.48 5.00
CA GLN A 59 2.80 -20.16 5.04
C GLN A 59 1.45 -20.29 5.75
N LYS A 60 1.28 -19.56 6.86
CA LYS A 60 -0.01 -19.45 7.58
C LYS A 60 -0.56 -18.04 7.55
N GLY A 61 0.31 -17.04 7.41
CA GLY A 61 -0.05 -15.65 7.29
C GLY A 61 -0.19 -15.20 5.84
N THR A 62 -0.71 -13.98 5.67
CA THR A 62 -0.89 -13.36 4.37
C THR A 62 -0.12 -12.05 4.36
N LEU A 63 0.81 -11.92 3.41
CA LEU A 63 1.52 -10.68 3.11
C LEU A 63 0.88 -10.09 1.87
N VAL A 64 0.55 -8.80 1.93
CA VAL A 64 -0.16 -8.09 0.88
C VAL A 64 0.71 -6.96 0.37
N HIS A 65 0.86 -6.88 -0.93
CA HIS A 65 1.38 -5.70 -1.60
C HIS A 65 0.22 -4.83 -2.06
N THR A 66 0.21 -3.59 -1.60
CA THR A 66 -0.80 -2.58 -1.86
C THR A 66 -0.23 -1.61 -2.88
N VAL A 67 -0.94 -1.42 -3.99
CA VAL A 67 -0.65 -0.41 -4.99
C VAL A 67 -1.89 0.45 -5.16
N GLY A 68 -1.80 1.75 -4.92
CA GLY A 68 -2.92 2.67 -5.03
C GLY A 68 -2.56 3.93 -5.78
N ILE A 69 -3.56 4.62 -6.32
CA ILE A 69 -3.42 5.95 -6.90
C ILE A 69 -4.10 6.94 -5.95
N ASN A 70 -3.42 8.00 -5.54
CA ASN A 70 -4.02 9.03 -4.67
C ASN A 70 -5.27 9.63 -5.34
N GLY A 71 -6.39 9.66 -4.61
CA GLY A 71 -7.70 10.04 -5.14
C GLY A 71 -8.33 9.03 -6.12
N GLY A 72 -7.73 7.86 -6.31
CA GLY A 72 -8.18 6.86 -7.27
C GLY A 72 -8.16 5.42 -6.76
N MET A 73 -8.08 4.49 -7.70
CA MET A 73 -8.22 3.05 -7.48
C MET A 73 -7.09 2.48 -6.60
N THR A 74 -7.38 1.34 -5.98
CA THR A 74 -6.45 0.58 -5.13
C THR A 74 -6.49 -0.91 -5.46
N PHE A 75 -5.33 -1.51 -5.57
CA PHE A 75 -5.12 -2.91 -5.94
C PHE A 75 -4.30 -3.61 -4.87
N TYR A 76 -4.75 -4.80 -4.49
CA TYR A 76 -4.10 -5.63 -3.48
C TYR A 76 -3.65 -6.95 -4.08
N LYS A 77 -2.44 -7.40 -3.78
CA LYS A 77 -1.94 -8.72 -4.19
C LYS A 77 -1.31 -9.45 -3.03
N SER A 78 -1.70 -10.69 -2.82
CA SER A 78 -1.04 -11.62 -1.92
C SER A 78 0.30 -12.01 -2.54
N ILE A 79 1.39 -11.73 -1.83
CA ILE A 79 2.74 -12.09 -2.26
C ILE A 79 3.36 -13.06 -1.24
N PRO A 80 4.15 -14.04 -1.69
CA PRO A 80 4.74 -15.02 -0.77
C PRO A 80 5.92 -14.43 0.01
N LEU A 81 6.70 -13.53 -0.59
CA LEU A 81 7.89 -12.96 0.02
C LEU A 81 7.95 -11.44 -0.22
N ASN A 82 8.37 -10.69 0.79
CA ASN A 82 8.68 -9.27 0.67
C ASN A 82 10.09 -9.07 0.09
N ASN A 83 10.29 -9.43 -1.18
CA ASN A 83 11.56 -9.25 -1.88
C ASN A 83 11.37 -8.45 -3.18
N GLN A 84 12.49 -7.98 -3.74
CA GLN A 84 12.50 -7.23 -5.00
C GLN A 84 11.72 -7.96 -6.11
N HIS A 85 11.98 -9.25 -6.31
CA HIS A 85 11.40 -10.01 -7.42
C HIS A 85 9.86 -9.95 -7.44
N TYR A 86 9.19 -10.17 -6.30
CA TYR A 86 7.73 -10.16 -6.25
C TYR A 86 7.15 -8.74 -6.29
N LEU A 87 7.77 -7.79 -5.58
CA LEU A 87 7.31 -6.41 -5.53
C LEU A 87 7.44 -5.71 -6.88
N GLU A 88 8.61 -5.83 -7.52
CA GLU A 88 8.88 -5.22 -8.83
C GLU A 88 7.98 -5.82 -9.91
N LYS A 89 7.81 -7.15 -9.92
CA LYS A 89 6.89 -7.83 -10.84
C LYS A 89 5.46 -7.30 -10.69
N ASP A 90 4.96 -7.18 -9.47
CA ASP A 90 3.60 -6.69 -9.23
C ASP A 90 3.43 -5.21 -9.62
N LEU A 91 4.43 -4.36 -9.35
CA LEU A 91 4.40 -2.96 -9.78
C LEU A 91 4.37 -2.85 -11.31
N ASN A 92 5.18 -3.63 -12.01
CA ASN A 92 5.26 -3.61 -13.46
C ASN A 92 3.97 -4.11 -14.13
N GLU A 93 3.24 -5.04 -13.51
CA GLU A 93 1.94 -5.51 -13.99
C GLU A 93 0.83 -4.45 -13.84
N LYS A 94 0.92 -3.57 -12.83
CA LYS A 94 -0.17 -2.63 -12.47
C LYS A 94 0.03 -1.21 -12.96
N ILE A 95 1.26 -0.71 -12.95
CA ILE A 95 1.56 0.68 -13.26
C ILE A 95 2.75 0.81 -14.23
N PRO A 96 2.67 1.74 -15.21
CA PRO A 96 3.80 2.05 -16.07
C PRO A 96 5.02 2.56 -15.29
N LYS A 97 6.23 2.31 -15.81
CA LYS A 97 7.50 2.78 -15.20
C LYS A 97 7.63 4.31 -15.14
N THR A 98 6.90 5.01 -16.00
CA THR A 98 6.91 6.48 -16.10
C THR A 98 6.03 7.17 -15.08
N VAL A 99 5.15 6.45 -14.36
CA VAL A 99 4.23 7.04 -13.37
C VAL A 99 5.01 7.47 -12.12
N THR A 100 4.60 8.60 -11.53
CA THR A 100 5.09 9.03 -10.22
C THR A 100 4.71 8.02 -9.16
N LEU A 101 5.71 7.45 -8.49
CA LEU A 101 5.52 6.41 -7.48
C LEU A 101 6.20 6.81 -6.17
N PHE A 102 5.42 6.87 -5.09
CA PHE A 102 5.93 7.08 -3.75
C PHE A 102 5.86 5.79 -2.92
N THR A 103 6.96 5.44 -2.28
CA THR A 103 7.07 4.23 -1.44
C THR A 103 7.80 4.54 -0.13
N ASP A 104 7.91 3.54 0.74
CA ASP A 104 8.92 3.53 1.79
C ASP A 104 10.33 3.24 1.22
N GLU A 105 11.37 3.46 2.03
CA GLU A 105 12.78 3.10 1.75
C GLU A 105 13.03 1.61 1.53
N GLY A 106 12.06 0.73 1.83
CA GLY A 106 12.15 -0.69 1.50
C GLY A 106 12.26 -0.99 0.00
N TYR A 107 12.04 0.00 -0.88
CA TYR A 107 11.95 -0.14 -2.34
C TYR A 107 13.14 0.44 -3.10
N ASN A 108 14.32 0.52 -2.49
CA ASN A 108 15.55 1.06 -3.12
C ASN A 108 15.95 0.37 -4.44
N PHE A 109 15.40 -0.82 -4.72
CA PHE A 109 15.63 -1.56 -5.95
C PHE A 109 14.92 -1.00 -7.19
N LEU A 110 14.00 -0.04 -7.04
CA LEU A 110 13.25 0.59 -8.15
C LEU A 110 14.03 1.73 -8.85
N TRP A 111 15.36 1.60 -8.96
CA TRP A 111 16.25 2.62 -9.51
C TRP A 111 16.00 2.90 -11.01
N ASP A 112 15.34 1.98 -11.70
CA ASP A 112 14.99 2.10 -13.12
C ASP A 112 13.73 2.94 -13.36
N ARG A 113 13.02 3.36 -12.29
CA ARG A 113 11.85 4.23 -12.37
C ARG A 113 12.26 5.69 -12.16
N PRO A 114 12.22 6.54 -13.20
CA PRO A 114 12.73 7.93 -13.10
C PRO A 114 11.94 8.80 -12.11
N ASN A 115 10.66 8.49 -11.92
CA ASN A 115 9.73 9.26 -11.08
C ASN A 115 9.44 8.57 -9.73
N HIS A 116 10.29 7.61 -9.32
CA HIS A 116 10.20 6.99 -8.00
C HIS A 116 10.82 7.89 -6.92
N ARG A 117 10.15 8.00 -5.78
CA ARG A 117 10.67 8.64 -4.56
C ARG A 117 10.32 7.79 -3.35
N SER A 118 11.23 7.70 -2.39
CA SER A 118 11.04 6.97 -1.14
C SER A 118 11.00 7.91 0.06
N VAL A 119 10.19 7.56 1.06
CA VAL A 119 10.16 8.23 2.36
C VAL A 119 10.94 7.40 3.38
N ASN A 120 11.83 8.03 4.13
CA ASN A 120 12.56 7.38 5.21
C ASN A 120 11.72 7.29 6.50
N HIS A 121 11.22 6.10 6.84
CA HIS A 121 10.47 5.88 8.08
C HIS A 121 11.30 5.85 9.38
N SER A 122 12.62 5.78 9.26
CA SER A 122 13.55 5.76 10.39
C SER A 122 14.18 7.13 10.67
N LYS A 123 13.91 8.14 9.84
CA LYS A 123 14.48 9.49 9.99
C LYS A 123 13.95 10.16 11.25
N LYS A 124 14.83 10.24 12.26
CA LYS A 124 14.55 10.96 13.51
C LYS A 124 14.49 12.46 13.25
N SER A 125 13.76 13.18 14.11
CA SER A 125 13.79 14.63 14.05
C SER A 125 15.19 15.16 14.31
N ASN A 126 15.56 16.22 13.59
CA ASN A 126 16.82 16.92 13.82
C ASN A 126 16.79 17.77 15.11
N ASP A 127 15.60 18.05 15.66
CA ASP A 127 15.47 18.79 16.92
C ASP A 127 15.79 17.85 18.12
N PRO A 128 16.79 18.18 18.95
CA PRO A 128 17.13 17.41 20.15
C PRO A 128 15.95 17.17 21.09
N ARG A 129 14.99 18.11 21.15
CA ARG A 129 13.78 18.02 21.99
C ARG A 129 12.82 16.94 21.52
N PHE A 130 12.87 16.60 20.23
CA PHE A 130 11.97 15.66 19.58
C PHE A 130 12.72 14.46 18.98
N ASN A 131 13.86 14.08 19.55
CA ASN A 131 14.71 12.99 19.05
C ASN A 131 14.03 11.60 18.99
N LEU A 132 12.94 11.40 19.74
CA LEU A 132 12.07 10.21 19.70
C LEU A 132 10.96 10.33 18.64
N SER A 133 10.58 11.56 18.29
CA SER A 133 9.70 11.84 17.18
C SER A 133 10.44 11.53 15.88
N ARG A 134 9.74 10.93 14.92
CA ARG A 134 10.31 10.76 13.58
C ARG A 134 9.54 11.64 12.62
N GLU A 135 10.23 12.17 11.63
CA GLU A 135 9.65 13.06 10.61
C GLU A 135 9.06 12.19 9.49
N ARG A 136 7.95 11.49 9.80
CA ARG A 136 7.47 10.30 9.04
C ARG A 136 6.52 10.60 7.86
N TRP A 137 5.83 11.74 7.86
CA TRP A 137 4.54 11.83 7.15
C TRP A 137 4.62 12.46 5.76
N VAL A 138 5.43 13.51 5.58
CA VAL A 138 5.65 14.20 4.30
C VAL A 138 7.07 14.74 4.31
N THR A 139 7.85 14.46 3.28
CA THR A 139 9.18 15.07 3.14
C THR A 139 9.04 16.57 2.89
N LYS A 140 10.11 17.33 3.11
CA LYS A 140 10.14 18.77 2.77
C LYS A 140 9.82 19.01 1.27
N GLU A 141 10.03 18.00 0.44
CA GLU A 141 9.81 17.98 -1.00
C GLU A 141 8.39 17.55 -1.40
N GLY A 142 7.52 17.22 -0.46
CA GLY A 142 6.13 16.83 -0.73
C GLY A 142 5.91 15.34 -1.02
N VAL A 143 6.90 14.48 -0.78
CA VAL A 143 6.78 13.02 -0.93
C VAL A 143 6.12 12.43 0.32
N SER A 144 5.11 11.57 0.15
CA SER A 144 4.38 10.94 1.26
C SER A 144 4.00 9.51 0.95
N SER A 145 4.09 8.63 1.95
CA SER A 145 3.57 7.25 1.90
C SER A 145 2.23 7.07 2.63
N ASN A 146 1.65 8.16 3.17
CA ASN A 146 0.41 8.14 3.95
C ASN A 146 -0.75 7.50 3.18
N GLY A 147 -0.78 7.71 1.85
CA GLY A 147 -1.79 7.12 0.98
C GLY A 147 -1.77 5.59 1.02
N ALA A 148 -0.59 4.97 1.10
CA ALA A 148 -0.47 3.51 1.19
C ALA A 148 -0.79 3.01 2.61
N GLU A 149 -0.32 3.72 3.64
CA GLU A 149 -0.60 3.37 5.04
C GLU A 149 -2.11 3.42 5.37
N ALA A 150 -2.80 4.47 4.94
CA ALA A 150 -4.24 4.61 5.12
C ALA A 150 -5.02 3.45 4.48
N ARG A 151 -4.60 3.02 3.28
CA ARG A 151 -5.18 1.86 2.58
C ARG A 151 -4.89 0.56 3.31
N ASN A 152 -3.68 0.40 3.82
CA ASN A 152 -3.30 -0.76 4.63
C ASN A 152 -4.11 -0.84 5.94
N ASN A 153 -4.42 0.30 6.55
CA ASN A 153 -5.29 0.36 7.72
C ASN A 153 -6.74 0.01 7.39
N LEU A 154 -7.28 0.56 6.29
CA LEU A 154 -8.61 0.19 5.80
C LEU A 154 -8.70 -1.31 5.51
N LEU A 155 -7.71 -1.86 4.81
CA LEU A 155 -7.63 -3.29 4.51
C LEU A 155 -7.65 -4.13 5.79
N LYS A 156 -6.79 -3.80 6.77
CA LYS A 156 -6.79 -4.50 8.07
C LYS A 156 -8.13 -4.41 8.77
N GLN A 157 -8.79 -3.26 8.72
CA GLN A 157 -10.11 -3.09 9.33
C GLN A 157 -11.17 -3.95 8.62
N SER A 158 -11.20 -3.96 7.29
CA SER A 158 -12.11 -4.81 6.52
C SER A 158 -11.91 -6.29 6.84
N PHE A 159 -10.67 -6.77 6.90
CA PHE A 159 -10.37 -8.17 7.21
C PHE A 159 -10.63 -8.58 8.65
N ARG A 160 -10.73 -7.63 9.60
CA ARG A 160 -11.21 -7.95 10.95
C ARG A 160 -12.65 -8.46 10.94
N SER A 161 -13.48 -7.96 10.02
CA SER A 161 -14.87 -8.40 9.87
C SER A 161 -14.99 -9.81 9.26
N TYR A 162 -14.05 -10.22 8.41
CA TYR A 162 -14.03 -11.56 7.81
C TYR A 162 -13.51 -12.66 8.75
N GLY A 163 -12.91 -12.32 9.90
CA GLY A 163 -12.26 -13.30 10.78
C GLY A 163 -10.89 -13.73 10.25
N PHE A 164 -10.44 -14.97 10.49
CA PHE A 164 -9.20 -15.49 9.90
C PHE A 164 -9.49 -16.13 8.53
N LEU A 165 -8.81 -15.67 7.49
CA LEU A 165 -8.87 -16.27 6.16
C LEU A 165 -7.54 -16.97 5.82
N SER A 166 -7.65 -18.22 5.37
CA SER A 166 -6.48 -18.98 4.91
C SER A 166 -5.76 -18.27 3.76
N CYS A 167 -4.43 -18.30 3.77
CA CYS A 167 -3.60 -17.68 2.74
C CYS A 167 -3.91 -18.21 1.33
N LYS A 168 -4.43 -19.44 1.20
CA LYS A 168 -4.87 -20.03 -0.07
C LYS A 168 -5.99 -19.24 -0.74
N TRP A 169 -6.93 -18.72 0.05
CA TRP A 169 -8.07 -17.95 -0.43
C TRP A 169 -7.85 -16.44 -0.30
N GLY A 170 -6.71 -16.03 0.25
CA GLY A 170 -6.37 -14.63 0.49
C GLY A 170 -6.51 -13.75 -0.75
N GLN A 171 -6.00 -14.21 -1.90
CA GLN A 171 -6.10 -13.41 -3.14
C GLN A 171 -7.55 -13.18 -3.58
N LEU A 172 -8.45 -14.14 -3.36
CA LEU A 172 -9.85 -14.00 -3.75
C LEU A 172 -10.53 -12.88 -2.96
N ALA A 173 -10.35 -12.86 -1.64
CA ALA A 173 -10.89 -11.80 -0.78
C ALA A 173 -10.23 -10.42 -1.06
N LEU A 174 -8.93 -10.40 -1.38
CA LEU A 174 -8.25 -9.18 -1.79
C LEU A 174 -8.82 -8.63 -3.10
N ASN A 175 -9.14 -9.50 -4.06
CA ASN A 175 -9.78 -9.11 -5.32
C ASN A 175 -11.18 -8.55 -5.08
N GLU A 176 -11.96 -9.18 -4.20
CA GLU A 176 -13.29 -8.69 -3.82
C GLU A 176 -13.23 -7.28 -3.22
N ILE A 177 -12.36 -7.05 -2.24
CA ILE A 177 -12.20 -5.73 -1.60
C ILE A 177 -11.68 -4.69 -2.60
N SER A 178 -10.72 -5.07 -3.45
CA SER A 178 -10.22 -4.20 -4.51
C SER A 178 -11.33 -3.82 -5.48
N PHE A 179 -12.12 -4.80 -5.92
CA PHE A 179 -13.27 -4.58 -6.80
C PHE A 179 -14.29 -3.63 -6.18
N LEU A 180 -14.82 -3.96 -4.99
CA LEU A 180 -15.82 -3.15 -4.30
C LEU A 180 -15.32 -1.71 -4.02
N GLY A 181 -14.06 -1.56 -3.61
CA GLY A 181 -13.46 -0.26 -3.36
C GLY A 181 -13.24 0.56 -4.64
N ASN A 182 -13.09 -0.11 -5.78
CA ASN A 182 -12.81 0.52 -7.08
C ASN A 182 -14.06 0.85 -7.89
N VAL A 183 -15.19 0.17 -7.64
CA VAL A 183 -16.48 0.43 -8.31
C VAL A 183 -16.83 1.91 -8.33
N ARG A 184 -16.58 2.65 -7.24
CA ARG A 184 -16.89 4.08 -7.14
C ARG A 184 -16.14 4.98 -8.13
N PHE A 185 -15.03 4.50 -8.70
CA PHE A 185 -14.22 5.24 -9.66
C PHE A 185 -14.56 4.93 -11.12
N VAL A 186 -15.42 3.94 -11.37
CA VAL A 186 -15.82 3.50 -12.71
C VAL A 186 -17.34 3.68 -12.85
N PRO A 187 -17.81 4.77 -13.49
CA PRO A 187 -19.24 5.06 -13.62
C PRO A 187 -20.05 3.91 -14.20
N GLU A 188 -19.48 3.19 -15.17
CA GLU A 188 -20.12 2.06 -15.85
C GLU A 188 -20.37 0.89 -14.89
N LEU A 189 -19.39 0.57 -14.02
CA LEU A 189 -19.54 -0.46 -13.00
C LEU A 189 -20.52 -0.03 -11.92
N LYS A 190 -20.53 1.26 -11.55
CA LYS A 190 -21.49 1.81 -10.59
C LYS A 190 -22.92 1.66 -11.11
N ASN A 191 -23.16 1.98 -12.38
CA ASN A 191 -24.46 1.84 -13.02
C ASN A 191 -24.92 0.39 -13.10
N LEU A 192 -23.99 -0.54 -13.36
CA LEU A 192 -24.28 -1.98 -13.39
C LEU A 192 -24.71 -2.49 -12.01
N LEU A 193 -24.05 -2.05 -10.94
CA LEU A 193 -24.38 -2.46 -9.57
C LEU A 193 -25.61 -1.77 -9.00
N SER A 194 -25.96 -0.58 -9.47
CA SER A 194 -27.18 0.13 -9.06
C SER A 194 -28.42 -0.31 -9.85
N LEU A 195 -28.30 -1.26 -10.79
CA LEU A 195 -29.41 -1.74 -11.65
C LEU A 195 -30.21 -0.60 -12.33
N GLY A 196 -29.57 0.54 -12.61
CA GLY A 196 -30.22 1.72 -13.18
C GLY A 196 -30.83 2.72 -12.18
N ASP A 197 -30.88 2.41 -10.87
CA ASP A 197 -31.38 3.32 -9.84
C ASP A 197 -30.24 4.16 -9.23
N SER A 198 -29.89 5.27 -9.87
CA SER A 198 -28.86 6.18 -9.35
C SER A 198 -29.40 7.10 -8.25
N LYS A 199 -29.83 6.57 -7.11
CA LYS A 199 -29.93 7.37 -5.88
C LYS A 199 -28.55 7.39 -5.23
N ASN A 200 -27.86 8.52 -5.38
CA ASN A 200 -26.52 8.73 -4.84
C ASN A 200 -26.50 8.51 -3.32
N VAL A 201 -26.03 7.36 -2.85
CA VAL A 201 -25.57 7.19 -1.47
C VAL A 201 -24.11 7.65 -1.39
N GLY A 202 -23.95 8.90 -0.97
CA GLY A 202 -22.70 9.46 -0.43
C GLY A 202 -21.66 9.89 -1.47
N PHE A 203 -21.72 11.16 -1.87
CA PHE A 203 -20.48 11.90 -2.16
C PHE A 203 -19.77 12.10 -0.83
N GLY A 204 -18.71 11.33 -0.57
CA GLY A 204 -17.78 11.68 0.49
C GLY A 204 -17.09 12.98 0.13
N ASP A 205 -17.38 14.03 0.91
CA ASP A 205 -16.69 15.31 1.06
C ASP A 205 -15.62 15.64 0.01
N TYR A 206 -16.04 16.09 -1.17
CA TYR A 206 -15.22 16.93 -2.03
C TYR A 206 -15.48 18.41 -1.67
N HIS A 207 -14.98 18.84 -0.51
CA HIS A 207 -14.74 20.25 -0.20
C HIS A 207 -13.25 20.35 0.20
N CYS A 208 -12.37 21.03 -0.52
CA CYS A 208 -12.36 22.49 -0.62
C CYS A 208 -11.46 22.93 -1.79
N SER A 209 -12.06 23.28 -2.92
CA SER A 209 -11.55 24.34 -3.80
C SER A 209 -12.43 25.55 -3.55
N LYS A 210 -11.94 26.49 -2.71
CA LYS A 210 -12.50 27.83 -2.68
C LYS A 210 -11.88 28.60 -3.84
N GLU A 211 -12.66 28.76 -4.90
CA GLU A 211 -12.55 29.92 -5.79
C GLU A 211 -13.49 31.00 -5.24
N GLY A 212 -12.99 32.24 -5.15
CA GLY A 212 -13.65 33.40 -4.55
C GLY A 212 -12.71 34.19 -3.67
#